data_AF-A0A3D0U221-F1
#
_entry.id   AF-A0A3D0U221-F1
#
_cell.length_a   1.000
_cell.length_b   1.000
_cell.length_c   1.000
_cell.angle_alpha   90.00
_cell.angle_beta   90.00
_cell.angle_gamma   90.00
#
_symmetry.space_group_name_H-M   'P 1'
#
loop_
_entity.id
_entity.type
_entity.pdbx_description
1 polymer ?
#
loop_
_entity_poly.entity_id
_entity_poly.type
_entity_poly.pdbx_seq_one_letter_code
_entity_poly.pdbx_strand_id
1 'polypeptide(L)'
;IENHTATHPDMRALSPGEVRDECLQADRWIDAAFGRKPKHFAYPYGYYNAEVAAFVGSHYETAVTTKLKMLSSQDSMAELPRLDTYYLQKRGSYRSFFSFQANTYLKLRNGLRIIRQMVS
;
A
#
# COMPACT_ATOMS: atom_id res chain seq x y z
N ILE A 1 -10.46 -8.76 7.41
CA ILE A 1 -9.36 -8.36 8.31
C ILE A 1 -8.09 -8.86 7.66
N GLU A 2 -7.20 -7.94 7.33
CA GLU A 2 -5.99 -8.19 6.54
C GLU A 2 -4.78 -7.63 7.29
N ASN A 3 -3.57 -7.97 6.85
CA ASN A 3 -2.36 -7.68 7.62
C ASN A 3 -1.89 -6.23 7.43
N HIS A 4 -1.51 -5.58 8.53
CA HIS A 4 -0.96 -4.23 8.54
C HIS A 4 0.25 -4.11 9.49
N THR A 5 1.06 -5.17 9.58
CA THR A 5 2.11 -5.41 10.59
C THR A 5 1.59 -5.48 12.03
N ALA A 6 2.42 -5.94 12.95
CA ALA A 6 2.04 -6.10 14.35
C ALA A 6 2.13 -4.78 15.12
N THR A 7 3.14 -3.96 14.82
CA THR A 7 3.43 -2.72 15.57
C THR A 7 3.38 -1.44 14.74
N HIS A 8 3.04 -1.53 13.45
CA HIS A 8 2.99 -0.39 12.51
C HIS A 8 4.33 0.37 12.34
N PRO A 9 5.49 -0.32 12.18
CA PRO A 9 6.79 0.35 12.04
C PRO A 9 7.02 0.88 10.62
N ASP A 10 8.02 1.76 10.44
CA ASP A 10 8.57 2.03 9.11
C ASP A 10 9.39 0.81 8.65
N MET A 11 8.80 0.00 7.77
CA MET A 11 9.40 -1.26 7.32
C MET A 11 10.73 -1.08 6.57
N ARG A 12 11.06 0.13 6.10
CA ARG A 12 12.32 0.41 5.40
C ARG A 12 13.52 0.42 6.36
N ALA A 13 13.26 0.62 7.65
CA ALA A 13 14.29 0.67 8.70
C ALA A 13 14.54 -0.70 9.35
N LEU A 14 13.77 -1.72 8.96
CA LEU A 14 13.84 -3.06 9.53
C LEU A 14 14.77 -3.96 8.73
N SER A 15 15.43 -4.87 9.43
CA SER A 15 16.12 -6.01 8.83
C SER A 15 15.12 -7.01 8.23
N PRO A 16 15.57 -7.89 7.32
CA PRO A 16 14.72 -8.94 6.75
C PRO A 16 14.14 -9.93 7.78
N GLY A 17 14.75 -10.05 8.96
CA GLY A 17 14.21 -10.85 10.07
C GLY A 17 13.05 -10.13 10.75
N GLU A 18 13.25 -8.86 11.10
CA GLU A 18 12.23 -8.02 11.74
C GLU A 18 10.99 -7.83 10.86
N VAL A 19 11.17 -7.65 9.54
CA VAL A 19 10.05 -7.61 8.58
C VAL A 19 9.21 -8.88 8.64
N ARG A 20 9.87 -10.04 8.72
CA ARG A 20 9.18 -11.34 8.84
C ARG A 20 8.44 -11.45 10.16
N ASP A 21 9.09 -11.09 11.26
CA ASP A 21 8.50 -11.19 12.59
C ASP A 21 7.26 -10.30 12.72
N GLU A 22 7.31 -9.07 12.23
CA GLU A 22 6.18 -8.13 12.17
C GLU A 22 4.99 -8.70 11.40
N CYS A 23 5.24 -9.23 10.19
CA CYS A 23 4.19 -9.80 9.35
C CYS A 23 3.60 -11.08 9.96
N LEU A 24 4.45 -12.02 10.39
CA LEU A 24 4.01 -13.31 10.91
C LEU A 24 3.34 -13.20 12.28
N GLN A 25 3.74 -12.24 13.12
CA GLN A 25 3.05 -11.98 14.38
C GLN A 25 1.62 -11.50 14.15
N ALA A 26 1.43 -10.52 13.26
CA ALA A 26 0.10 -10.06 12.89
C ALA A 26 -0.74 -11.16 12.22
N ASP A 27 -0.15 -12.01 11.36
CA ASP A 27 -0.85 -13.17 10.79
C ASP A 27 -1.38 -14.11 11.87
N ARG A 28 -0.55 -14.45 12.88
CA ARG A 28 -0.95 -15.31 14.00
C ARG A 28 -2.09 -14.70 14.82
N TRP A 29 -2.05 -13.40 15.08
CA TRP A 29 -3.11 -12.72 15.82
C TRP A 29 -4.43 -12.71 15.05
N ILE A 30 -4.38 -12.44 13.74
CA ILE A 30 -5.57 -12.47 12.88
C ILE A 30 -6.14 -13.89 12.80
N ASP A 31 -5.30 -14.90 12.61
CA ASP A 31 -5.73 -16.30 12.55
C ASP A 31 -6.36 -16.76 13.87
N ALA A 32 -5.74 -16.44 15.01
CA ALA A 32 -6.28 -16.75 16.32
C ALA A 32 -7.64 -16.08 16.60
N ALA A 33 -7.84 -14.86 16.10
CA ALA A 33 -9.08 -14.10 16.33
C ALA A 33 -10.20 -14.45 15.34
N PHE A 34 -9.87 -14.82 14.10
CA PHE A 34 -10.84 -14.95 13.00
C PHE A 34 -10.88 -16.33 12.35
N GLY A 35 -10.05 -17.28 12.78
CA GLY A 35 -9.96 -18.63 12.23
C GLY A 35 -9.48 -18.69 10.78
N ARG A 36 -8.82 -17.63 10.31
CA ARG A 36 -8.22 -17.55 8.98
C ARG A 36 -6.98 -16.67 8.97
N LYS A 37 -6.01 -17.03 8.15
CA LYS A 37 -4.89 -16.14 7.81
C LYS A 37 -5.34 -14.96 6.92
N PRO A 38 -4.70 -13.79 7.04
CA PRO A 38 -4.89 -12.70 6.10
C PRO A 38 -4.31 -13.09 4.73
N LYS A 39 -4.95 -12.60 3.68
CA LYS A 39 -4.54 -12.82 2.28
C LYS A 39 -3.90 -11.59 1.68
N HIS A 40 -4.26 -10.42 2.20
CA HIS A 40 -3.81 -9.14 1.68
C HIS A 40 -2.99 -8.40 2.74
N PHE A 41 -2.18 -7.46 2.26
CA PHE A 41 -1.29 -6.68 3.10
C PHE A 41 -1.43 -5.18 2.82
N ALA A 42 -1.27 -4.35 3.85
CA ALA A 42 -1.14 -2.91 3.69
C ALA A 42 0.17 -2.46 4.36
N TYR A 43 1.01 -1.73 3.63
CA TYR A 43 2.26 -1.20 4.19
C TYR A 43 1.95 -0.06 5.19
N PRO A 44 2.52 -0.08 6.42
CA PRO A 44 2.50 1.07 7.33
C PRO A 44 2.96 2.33 6.61
N TYR A 45 2.17 3.40 6.71
CA TYR A 45 2.40 4.68 6.01
C TYR A 45 2.51 4.59 4.46
N GLY A 46 2.37 3.40 3.87
CA GLY A 46 2.72 3.12 2.48
C GLY A 46 4.22 3.02 2.19
N TYR A 47 5.05 2.87 3.24
CA TYR A 47 6.51 2.83 3.12
C TYR A 47 7.04 1.42 2.97
N TYR A 48 7.91 1.23 1.99
CA TYR A 48 8.56 -0.05 1.69
C TYR A 48 9.79 0.18 0.79
N ASN A 49 10.63 -0.84 0.67
CA ASN A 49 11.73 -0.93 -0.28
C ASN A 49 11.58 -2.22 -1.12
N ALA A 50 12.52 -2.48 -2.04
CA ALA A 50 12.46 -3.64 -2.93
C ALA A 50 12.48 -4.99 -2.17
N GLU A 51 13.27 -5.09 -1.10
CA GLU A 51 13.37 -6.31 -0.30
C GLU A 51 12.08 -6.60 0.46
N VAL A 52 11.49 -5.56 1.07
CA VAL A 52 10.20 -5.65 1.75
C VAL A 52 9.09 -6.05 0.76
N ALA A 53 9.04 -5.42 -0.42
CA ALA A 53 8.05 -5.76 -1.44
C ALA A 53 8.20 -7.18 -1.98
N ALA A 54 9.44 -7.67 -2.13
CA ALA A 54 9.71 -9.04 -2.54
C ALA A 54 9.22 -10.06 -1.51
N PHE A 55 9.48 -9.82 -0.22
CA PHE A 55 8.96 -10.67 0.86
C PHE A 55 7.43 -10.65 0.87
N VAL A 56 6.81 -9.47 0.90
CA VAL A 56 5.36 -9.31 0.94
C VAL A 56 4.70 -9.97 -0.27
N GLY A 57 5.25 -9.79 -1.47
CA GLY A 57 4.73 -10.41 -2.69
C GLY A 57 4.88 -11.93 -2.75
N SER A 58 5.80 -12.51 -1.97
CA SER A 58 5.92 -13.96 -1.83
C SER A 58 4.96 -14.56 -0.80
N HIS A 59 4.46 -13.73 0.12
CA HIS A 59 3.72 -14.20 1.31
C HIS A 59 2.22 -13.87 1.27
N TYR A 60 1.83 -12.80 0.55
CA TYR A 60 0.44 -12.35 0.42
C TYR A 60 -0.03 -12.35 -1.04
N GLU A 61 -1.34 -12.53 -1.26
CA GLU A 61 -1.94 -12.52 -2.60
C GLU A 61 -1.85 -11.12 -3.24
N THR A 62 -2.06 -10.07 -2.45
CA THR A 62 -1.87 -8.68 -2.87
C THR A 62 -1.42 -7.79 -1.72
N ALA A 63 -0.80 -6.65 -2.06
CA ALA A 63 -0.50 -5.60 -1.10
C ALA A 63 -0.78 -4.21 -1.66
N VAL A 64 -1.27 -3.33 -0.78
CA VAL A 64 -1.66 -1.96 -1.13
C VAL A 64 -0.71 -0.92 -0.54
N THR A 65 -0.36 0.06 -1.36
CA THR A 65 0.53 1.18 -1.02
C THR A 65 -0.25 2.47 -0.81
N THR A 66 0.43 3.59 -0.63
CA THR A 66 -0.16 4.95 -0.67
C THR A 66 0.22 5.71 -1.95
N LYS A 67 0.82 5.04 -2.94
CA LYS A 67 1.17 5.63 -4.24
C LYS A 67 -0.10 6.15 -4.92
N LEU A 68 -0.12 7.45 -5.21
CA LEU A 68 -1.26 8.12 -5.85
C LEU A 68 -1.18 7.95 -7.36
N LYS A 69 -1.71 6.86 -7.87
CA LYS A 69 -1.82 6.64 -9.32
C LYS A 69 -3.01 5.76 -9.66
N MET A 70 -3.40 5.76 -10.93
CA MET A 70 -4.33 4.78 -11.46
C MET A 70 -3.67 3.40 -11.50
N LEU A 71 -4.45 2.36 -11.20
CA LEU A 71 -4.05 0.97 -11.36
C LEU A 71 -3.78 0.67 -12.84
N SER A 72 -2.70 -0.07 -13.11
CA SER A 72 -2.36 -0.56 -14.44
C SER A 72 -2.09 -2.06 -14.42
N SER A 73 -2.21 -2.73 -15.58
CA SER A 73 -1.90 -4.16 -15.70
C SER A 73 -0.41 -4.49 -15.55
N GLN A 74 0.47 -3.48 -15.55
CA GLN A 74 1.89 -3.63 -15.26
C GLN A 74 2.23 -3.51 -13.76
N ASP A 75 1.24 -3.23 -12.91
CA ASP A 75 1.49 -3.08 -11.48
C ASP A 75 1.73 -4.44 -10.82
N SER A 76 2.77 -4.49 -9.99
CA SER A 76 2.99 -5.64 -9.12
C SER A 76 1.82 -5.79 -8.16
N MET A 77 1.36 -7.04 -7.98
CA MET A 77 0.33 -7.35 -6.98
C MET A 77 0.79 -7.00 -5.56
N ALA A 78 2.10 -6.89 -5.31
CA ALA A 78 2.67 -6.44 -4.05
C ALA A 78 2.73 -4.91 -3.90
N GLU A 79 2.34 -4.13 -4.90
CA GLU A 79 2.51 -2.67 -4.91
C GLU A 79 1.29 -1.91 -5.45
N LEU A 80 0.09 -2.45 -5.22
CA LEU A 80 -1.14 -1.87 -5.77
C LEU A 80 -1.33 -0.43 -5.26
N PRO A 81 -1.61 0.53 -6.15
CA PRO A 81 -1.84 1.92 -5.77
C PRO A 81 -3.19 2.08 -5.08
N ARG A 82 -3.33 3.16 -4.30
CA ARG A 82 -4.60 3.53 -3.68
C ARG A 82 -4.94 4.99 -3.93
N LEU A 83 -6.24 5.25 -4.00
CA LEU A 83 -6.79 6.59 -4.00
C LEU A 83 -7.27 6.93 -2.59
N ASP A 84 -6.80 8.06 -2.06
CA ASP A 84 -7.25 8.58 -0.77
C ASP A 84 -8.69 9.10 -0.88
N THR A 85 -9.49 8.87 0.17
CA THR A 85 -10.86 9.39 0.29
C THR A 85 -10.96 10.91 0.11
N TYR A 86 -9.91 11.69 0.41
CA TYR A 86 -9.83 13.12 0.11
C TYR A 86 -10.22 13.43 -1.35
N TYR A 87 -9.79 12.60 -2.29
CA TYR A 87 -10.09 12.78 -3.71
C TYR A 87 -11.54 12.41 -4.05
N LEU A 88 -12.24 11.66 -3.19
CA LEU A 88 -13.63 11.26 -3.35
C LEU A 88 -14.64 12.26 -2.76
N GLN A 89 -14.17 13.27 -2.01
CA GLN A 89 -15.06 14.22 -1.32
C GLN A 89 -15.87 15.12 -2.26
N LYS A 90 -15.39 15.34 -3.50
CA LYS A 90 -16.18 16.07 -4.52
C LYS A 90 -17.21 15.11 -5.14
N ARG A 91 -18.35 15.01 -4.46
CA ARG A 91 -19.52 14.12 -4.74
C ARG A 91 -20.10 14.16 -6.16
N GLY A 92 -19.67 15.09 -7.02
CA GLY A 92 -20.34 15.41 -8.28
C GLY A 92 -20.13 14.46 -9.46
N SER A 93 -19.06 13.65 -9.51
CA SER A 93 -18.91 12.65 -10.57
C SER A 93 -17.77 11.66 -10.29
N TYR A 94 -18.08 10.51 -9.72
CA TYR A 94 -17.11 9.41 -9.62
C TYR A 94 -16.64 8.94 -11.02
N ARG A 95 -17.46 9.20 -12.05
CA ARG A 95 -17.16 8.87 -13.45
C ARG A 95 -16.04 9.72 -14.02
N SER A 96 -15.79 10.93 -13.49
CA SER A 96 -14.66 11.73 -13.95
C SER A 96 -13.31 11.19 -13.49
N PHE A 97 -13.24 10.30 -12.49
CA PHE A 97 -11.97 9.72 -12.02
C PHE A 97 -11.31 8.80 -13.07
N PHE A 98 -12.10 8.22 -13.97
CA PHE A 98 -11.60 7.43 -15.10
C PHE A 98 -11.34 8.27 -16.35
N SER A 99 -11.52 9.60 -16.27
CA SER A 99 -11.21 10.49 -17.38
C SER A 99 -9.70 10.69 -17.52
N PHE A 100 -9.28 11.01 -18.74
CA PHE A 100 -7.91 11.42 -19.03
C PHE A 100 -7.45 12.61 -18.15
N GLN A 101 -8.36 13.55 -17.88
CA GLN A 101 -8.08 14.74 -17.06
C GLN A 101 -7.79 14.38 -15.60
N ALA A 102 -8.56 13.46 -15.02
CA ALA A 102 -8.30 12.97 -13.67
C ALA A 102 -6.98 12.21 -13.57
N ASN A 103 -6.64 11.38 -14.56
CA ASN A 103 -5.35 10.71 -14.61
C ASN A 103 -4.18 11.72 -14.65
N THR A 104 -4.28 12.75 -15.49
CA THR A 104 -3.28 13.82 -15.56
C THR A 104 -3.14 14.57 -14.24
N TYR A 105 -4.26 14.91 -13.60
CA TYR A 105 -4.26 15.54 -12.28
C TYR A 105 -3.58 14.66 -11.21
N LEU A 106 -3.91 13.37 -11.15
CA LEU A 106 -3.31 12.43 -10.20
C LEU A 106 -1.80 12.29 -10.44
N LYS A 107 -1.35 12.19 -11.70
CA LYS A 107 0.08 12.15 -12.06
C LYS A 107 0.83 13.40 -11.60
N LEU A 108 0.29 14.58 -11.87
CA LEU A 108 0.88 15.85 -11.42
C LEU A 108 0.99 15.89 -9.89
N ARG A 109 -0.08 15.51 -9.19
CA ARG A 109 -0.11 15.51 -7.73
C ARG A 109 0.84 14.48 -7.13
N ASN A 110 1.00 13.32 -7.77
CA ASN A 110 1.98 12.31 -7.38
C ASN A 110 3.41 12.83 -7.54
N GLY A 111 3.73 13.49 -8.66
CA GLY A 111 5.03 14.12 -8.86
C GLY A 111 5.38 15.12 -7.76
N LEU A 112 4.44 16.00 -7.40
CA LEU A 112 4.63 16.95 -6.28
C LEU A 112 4.87 16.25 -4.94
N ARG A 113 4.22 15.10 -4.68
CA ARG A 113 4.42 14.32 -3.45
C ARG A 113 5.82 13.71 -3.40
N ILE A 114 6.30 13.16 -4.51
CA ILE A 114 7.65 12.59 -4.62
C ILE A 114 8.70 13.68 -4.37
N ILE A 115 8.56 14.85 -5.00
CA ILE A 115 9.47 15.99 -4.79
C ILE A 115 9.49 16.38 -3.31
N ARG A 116 8.33 16.50 -2.67
CA ARG A 116 8.26 16.84 -1.23
C ARG A 116 9.00 15.81 -0.36
N GLN A 117 8.88 14.52 -0.67
CA GLN A 117 9.55 13.44 0.05
C GLN A 117 11.07 13.44 -0.15
N MET A 118 11.59 14.02 -1.24
CA MET A 118 13.03 14.15 -1.49
C MET A 118 13.68 15.34 -0.77
N VAL A 119 12.88 16.36 -0.41
CA VAL A 119 13.34 17.61 0.20
C VAL A 119 13.12 17.64 1.73
N SER A 120 12.42 16.63 2.27
CA SER A 120 12.17 16.47 3.72
C SER A 120 13.08 15.39 4.30
#